data_AF-A0A4R8XDS2-F1
#
_entry.id   AF-A0A4R8XDS2-F1
#
_cell.length_a   1.000
_cell.length_b   1.000
_cell.length_c   1.000
_cell.angle_alpha   90.00
_cell.angle_beta   90.00
_cell.angle_gamma   90.00
#
_symmetry.space_group_name_H-M   'P 1'
#
loop_
_entity.id
_entity.type
_entity.pdbx_description
1 polymer ?
#
loop_
_entity_poly.entity_id
_entity_poly.type
_entity_poly.pdbx_seq_one_letter_code
_entity_poly.pdbx_strand_id
1 'polypeptide(L)'
;MGYFLASSTRVALSRLVTLDTAPGSAPLERLRAIRSLLFELDADPATLVGVRDALSGGADWNEIADAAGLKPAAAKWRWSGTDSEIAARQAAGRKRSARPSAVPTDLPGLSVSEAAAQLGVTAQAIYLKLSRGKLAGRTVELPDGRSYKRVFLNEDPDARLDRAESAADNDPTASP
;
A
#
# COMPACT_ATOMS: atom_id res chain seq x y z
N MET A 1 9.73 -40.64 -3.57
CA MET A 1 10.17 -39.26 -3.31
C MET A 1 9.03 -38.32 -3.67
N GLY A 2 8.38 -37.70 -2.69
CA GLY A 2 7.36 -36.69 -2.93
C GLY A 2 8.03 -35.38 -3.38
N TYR A 3 7.39 -34.64 -4.27
CA TYR A 3 7.83 -33.28 -4.59
C TYR A 3 7.42 -32.33 -3.47
N PHE A 4 8.31 -31.40 -3.10
CA PHE A 4 8.01 -30.44 -2.03
C PHE A 4 7.12 -29.27 -2.52
N LEU A 5 7.24 -28.87 -3.79
CA LEU A 5 6.45 -27.80 -4.40
C LEU A 5 5.00 -28.23 -4.66
N ALA A 6 4.07 -27.29 -4.48
CA ALA A 6 2.69 -27.48 -4.89
C ALA A 6 2.57 -27.76 -6.39
N SER A 7 1.51 -28.46 -6.78
CA SER A 7 1.29 -28.87 -8.17
C SER A 7 1.23 -27.69 -9.15
N SER A 8 0.62 -26.57 -8.77
CA SER A 8 0.53 -25.37 -9.62
C SER A 8 1.91 -24.74 -9.85
N THR A 9 2.72 -24.61 -8.81
CA THR A 9 4.10 -24.12 -8.90
C THR A 9 4.97 -25.02 -9.76
N ARG A 10 4.83 -26.35 -9.64
CA ARG A 10 5.54 -27.30 -10.51
C ARG A 10 5.16 -27.13 -11.97
N VAL A 11 3.87 -26.98 -12.26
CA VAL A 11 3.38 -26.75 -13.63
C VAL A 11 3.95 -25.43 -14.19
N ALA A 12 3.95 -24.35 -13.39
CA ALA A 12 4.52 -23.07 -13.81
C ALA A 12 6.04 -23.15 -14.04
N LEU A 13 6.76 -23.87 -13.17
CA LEU A 13 8.20 -24.11 -13.31
C LEU A 13 8.50 -24.90 -14.57
N SER A 14 7.81 -26.03 -14.79
CA SER A 14 7.97 -26.84 -16.00
C SER A 14 7.69 -26.03 -17.26
N ARG A 15 6.66 -25.20 -17.27
CA ARG A 15 6.35 -24.30 -18.40
C ARG A 15 7.49 -23.33 -18.70
N LEU A 16 8.09 -22.73 -17.67
CA LEU A 16 9.21 -21.82 -17.86
C LEU A 16 10.43 -22.55 -18.43
N VAL A 17 10.75 -23.74 -17.90
CA VAL A 17 11.85 -24.59 -18.41
C VAL A 17 11.61 -24.98 -19.88
N THR A 18 10.38 -25.31 -20.27
CA THR A 18 10.04 -25.59 -21.68
C THR A 18 10.29 -24.37 -22.57
N LEU A 19 9.95 -23.16 -22.13
CA LEU A 19 10.15 -21.94 -22.92
C LEU A 19 11.61 -21.50 -23.00
N ASP A 20 12.39 -21.76 -21.96
CA ASP A 20 13.83 -21.48 -21.89
C ASP A 20 14.62 -22.39 -22.84
N THR A 21 14.20 -23.64 -22.95
CA THR A 21 14.84 -24.64 -23.83
C THR A 21 14.33 -24.60 -25.28
N ALA A 22 13.25 -23.88 -25.58
CA ALA A 22 12.67 -23.75 -26.92
C ALA A 22 13.31 -22.60 -27.72
N PRO A 23 14.01 -22.88 -28.84
CA PRO A 23 14.52 -21.83 -29.72
C PRO A 23 13.38 -20.98 -30.28
N GLY A 24 13.53 -19.66 -30.24
CA GLY A 24 12.56 -18.72 -30.85
C GLY A 24 11.29 -18.45 -30.02
N SER A 25 11.22 -18.87 -28.75
CA SER A 25 10.09 -18.54 -27.87
C SER A 25 9.82 -17.02 -27.84
N ALA A 26 8.55 -16.61 -27.98
CA ALA A 26 8.23 -15.19 -28.14
C ALA A 26 8.56 -14.40 -26.85
N PRO A 27 9.16 -13.20 -26.93
CA PRO A 27 9.58 -12.45 -25.74
C PRO A 27 8.47 -12.21 -24.71
N LEU A 28 7.24 -11.92 -25.17
CA LEU A 28 6.09 -11.73 -24.28
C LEU A 28 5.66 -13.02 -23.58
N GLU A 29 5.82 -14.18 -24.20
CA GLU A 29 5.50 -15.47 -23.57
C GLU A 29 6.50 -15.81 -22.47
N ARG A 30 7.78 -15.52 -22.69
CA ARG A 30 8.83 -15.63 -21.66
C ARG A 30 8.48 -14.78 -20.44
N LEU A 31 8.12 -13.51 -20.67
CA LEU A 31 7.74 -12.60 -19.59
C LEU A 31 6.52 -13.09 -18.81
N ARG A 32 5.48 -13.57 -19.50
CA ARG A 32 4.28 -14.13 -18.85
C ARG A 32 4.60 -15.38 -18.04
N ALA A 33 5.46 -16.25 -18.53
CA ALA A 33 5.85 -17.47 -17.82
C ALA A 33 6.67 -17.15 -16.55
N ILE A 34 7.64 -16.23 -16.65
CA ILE A 34 8.40 -15.74 -15.49
C ILE A 34 7.43 -15.14 -14.44
N ARG A 35 6.52 -14.27 -14.87
CA ARG A 35 5.54 -13.66 -13.96
C ARG A 35 4.61 -14.68 -13.31
N SER A 36 4.20 -15.71 -14.06
CA SER A 36 3.36 -16.78 -13.54
C SER A 36 4.11 -17.61 -12.50
N LEU A 37 5.37 -17.97 -12.76
CA LEU A 37 6.19 -18.71 -11.78
C LEU A 37 6.43 -17.89 -10.51
N LEU A 38 6.74 -16.60 -10.63
CA LEU A 38 6.91 -15.72 -9.46
C LEU A 38 5.63 -15.66 -8.61
N PHE A 39 4.45 -15.61 -9.25
CA PHE A 39 3.17 -15.60 -8.55
C PHE A 39 2.92 -16.91 -7.79
N GLU A 40 3.16 -18.06 -8.44
CA GLU A 40 2.99 -19.37 -7.79
C GLU A 40 4.00 -19.58 -6.65
N LEU A 41 5.27 -19.19 -6.83
CA LEU A 41 6.30 -19.29 -5.79
C LEU A 41 5.99 -18.43 -4.57
N ASP A 42 5.45 -17.21 -4.74
CA ASP A 42 5.09 -16.34 -3.62
C ASP A 42 3.94 -16.93 -2.78
N ALA A 43 3.11 -17.80 -3.38
CA ALA A 43 1.97 -18.45 -2.74
C ALA A 43 2.24 -19.92 -2.34
N ASP A 44 3.40 -20.49 -2.66
CA ASP A 44 3.64 -21.93 -2.49
C ASP A 44 3.70 -22.31 -1.00
N PRO A 45 2.88 -23.28 -0.54
CA PRO A 45 2.93 -23.77 0.84
C PRO A 45 4.30 -24.37 1.22
N ALA A 46 5.10 -24.82 0.26
CA ALA A 46 6.45 -25.33 0.43
C ALA A 46 7.35 -24.42 1.27
N THR A 47 7.24 -23.10 1.09
CA THR A 47 8.06 -22.15 1.82
C THR A 47 7.78 -22.21 3.32
N LEU A 48 6.50 -22.24 3.71
CA LEU A 48 6.13 -22.31 5.12
C LEU A 48 6.45 -23.69 5.74
N VAL A 49 6.28 -24.76 4.97
CA VAL A 49 6.70 -26.11 5.38
C VAL A 49 8.20 -26.13 5.66
N GLY A 50 9.03 -25.65 4.72
CA GLY A 50 10.48 -25.61 4.90
C GLY A 50 10.93 -24.76 6.09
N VAL A 51 10.28 -23.62 6.35
CA VAL A 51 10.55 -22.79 7.53
C VAL A 51 10.24 -23.56 8.82
N ARG A 52 9.13 -24.30 8.86
CA ARG A 52 8.75 -25.12 10.03
C ARG A 52 9.72 -26.27 10.25
N ASP A 53 10.09 -26.96 9.18
CA ASP A 53 11.04 -28.06 9.24
C ASP A 53 12.39 -27.57 9.75
N ALA A 54 12.87 -26.42 9.26
CA ALA A 54 14.11 -25.79 9.73
C ALA A 54 14.05 -25.44 11.23
N LEU A 55 12.98 -24.79 11.69
CA LEU A 55 12.79 -24.50 13.12
C LEU A 55 12.74 -25.77 13.97
N SER A 56 12.07 -26.83 13.48
CA SER A 56 12.00 -28.12 14.17
C SER A 56 13.35 -28.85 14.22
N GLY A 57 14.20 -28.62 13.22
CA GLY A 57 15.57 -29.10 13.14
C GLY A 57 16.57 -28.27 13.97
N GLY A 58 16.10 -27.23 14.67
CA GLY A 58 16.91 -26.40 15.56
C GLY A 58 17.54 -25.16 14.91
N ALA A 59 17.22 -24.86 13.64
CA ALA A 59 17.67 -23.64 13.00
C ALA A 59 17.04 -22.40 13.66
N ASP A 60 17.77 -21.29 13.68
CA ASP A 60 17.28 -20.02 14.21
C ASP A 60 16.68 -19.11 13.12
N TRP A 61 16.09 -17.99 13.55
CA TRP A 61 15.50 -17.02 12.63
C TRP A 61 16.53 -16.24 11.79
N ASN A 62 17.81 -16.22 12.18
CA ASN A 62 18.86 -15.59 11.38
C ASN A 62 19.22 -16.49 10.20
N GLU A 63 19.39 -17.79 10.44
CA GLU A 63 19.68 -18.78 9.39
C GLU A 63 18.53 -18.86 8.37
N ILE A 64 17.29 -18.89 8.85
CA ILE A 64 16.10 -18.90 7.98
C ILE A 64 16.00 -17.61 7.17
N ALA A 65 16.33 -16.46 7.77
CA ALA A 65 16.28 -15.18 7.09
C ALA A 65 17.38 -15.05 6.02
N ASP A 66 18.59 -15.54 6.32
CA ASP A 66 19.70 -15.59 5.36
C ASP A 66 19.34 -16.46 4.14
N ALA A 67 18.85 -17.68 4.37
CA ALA A 67 18.41 -18.59 3.31
C ALA A 67 17.29 -17.98 2.44
N ALA A 68 16.45 -17.12 3.02
CA ALA A 68 15.37 -16.44 2.32
C ALA A 68 15.76 -15.09 1.70
N GLY A 69 16.99 -14.60 1.90
CA GLY A 69 17.40 -13.25 1.49
C GLY A 69 16.60 -12.14 2.18
N LEU A 70 16.15 -12.34 3.42
CA LEU A 70 15.37 -11.41 4.22
C LEU A 70 16.14 -10.93 5.45
N LYS A 71 15.66 -9.84 6.06
CA LYS A 71 16.10 -9.48 7.41
C LYS A 71 15.44 -10.40 8.44
N PRO A 72 16.10 -10.78 9.55
CA PRO A 72 15.53 -11.66 10.58
C PRO A 72 14.15 -11.23 11.09
N ALA A 73 13.97 -9.93 11.37
CA ALA A 73 12.68 -9.38 11.79
C ALA A 73 11.58 -9.54 10.72
N ALA A 74 11.94 -9.44 9.43
CA ALA A 74 10.99 -9.61 8.33
C ALA A 74 10.60 -11.08 8.15
N ALA A 75 11.56 -12.02 8.23
CA ALA A 75 11.29 -13.45 8.19
C ALA A 75 10.36 -13.87 9.34
N LYS A 76 10.69 -13.45 10.57
CA LYS A 76 9.86 -13.70 11.75
C LYS A 76 8.46 -13.10 11.61
N TRP A 77 8.35 -11.84 11.20
CA TRP A 77 7.03 -11.22 10.96
C TRP A 77 6.22 -11.99 9.89
N ARG A 78 6.88 -12.51 8.86
CA ARG A 78 6.20 -13.21 7.76
C ARG A 78 5.68 -14.59 8.18
N TRP A 79 6.48 -15.35 8.91
CA TRP A 79 6.26 -16.79 9.10
C TRP A 79 6.08 -17.25 10.55
N SER A 80 6.15 -16.34 11.54
CA SER A 80 5.75 -16.69 12.90
C SER A 80 4.23 -16.69 13.05
N GLY A 81 3.77 -17.57 13.96
CA GLY A 81 2.36 -17.76 14.30
C GLY A 81 1.76 -19.01 13.66
N THR A 82 0.45 -19.13 13.83
CA THR A 82 -0.39 -20.19 13.24
C THR A 82 -0.61 -19.96 11.75
N ASP A 83 -1.03 -21.01 11.03
CA ASP A 83 -1.41 -20.90 9.61
C ASP A 83 -2.48 -19.83 9.37
N SER A 84 -3.46 -19.73 10.27
CA SER A 84 -4.54 -18.75 10.16
C SER A 84 -4.04 -17.30 10.27
N GLU A 85 -3.12 -17.03 11.20
CA GLU A 85 -2.52 -15.71 11.39
C GLU A 85 -1.64 -15.31 10.21
N ILE A 86 -0.84 -16.25 9.71
CA ILE A 86 0.02 -16.04 8.55
C ILE A 86 -0.82 -15.78 7.30
N ALA A 87 -1.85 -16.60 7.05
CA ALA A 87 -2.77 -16.43 5.92
C ALA A 87 -3.50 -15.08 5.98
N ALA A 88 -3.99 -14.68 7.14
CA ALA A 88 -4.64 -13.38 7.35
C ALA A 88 -3.68 -12.22 7.06
N ARG A 89 -2.43 -12.30 7.55
CA ARG A 89 -1.39 -11.30 7.30
C ARG A 89 -1.06 -11.18 5.81
N GLN A 90 -0.92 -12.30 5.11
CA GLN A 90 -0.65 -12.30 3.67
C GLN A 90 -1.83 -11.75 2.86
N ALA A 91 -3.07 -12.13 3.21
CA ALA A 91 -4.27 -11.59 2.57
C ALA A 91 -4.38 -10.06 2.74
N ALA A 92 -4.09 -9.55 3.95
CA ALA A 92 -4.06 -8.11 4.22
C ALA A 92 -2.93 -7.38 3.47
N GLY A 93 -1.77 -8.03 3.27
CA GLY A 93 -0.71 -7.55 2.38
C GLY A 93 -1.17 -7.42 0.93
N ARG A 94 -1.75 -8.50 0.38
CA ARG A 94 -2.26 -8.53 -1.01
C ARG A 94 -3.34 -7.47 -1.25
N LYS A 95 -4.28 -7.29 -0.31
CA LYS A 95 -5.32 -6.25 -0.38
C LYS A 95 -4.74 -4.83 -0.47
N ARG A 96 -3.61 -4.57 0.21
CA ARG A 96 -2.92 -3.27 0.14
C ARG A 96 -2.20 -3.07 -1.19
N SER A 97 -1.56 -4.12 -1.72
CA SER A 97 -0.82 -4.07 -2.99
C SER A 97 -1.72 -4.01 -4.23
N ALA A 98 -2.93 -4.58 -4.18
CA ALA A 98 -3.88 -4.60 -5.28
C ALA A 98 -4.67 -3.29 -5.42
N ARG A 99 -4.55 -2.35 -4.47
CA ARG A 99 -5.19 -1.04 -4.59
C ARG A 99 -4.49 -0.27 -5.71
N PRO A 100 -5.19 0.16 -6.77
CA PRO A 100 -4.60 1.06 -7.75
C PRO A 100 -4.06 2.27 -7.00
N SER A 101 -2.76 2.55 -7.10
CA SER A 101 -2.17 3.79 -6.59
C SER A 101 -2.54 4.97 -7.51
N ALA A 102 -3.80 5.06 -7.92
CA ALA A 102 -4.30 6.20 -8.66
C ALA A 102 -4.83 7.18 -7.63
N VAL A 103 -4.03 8.21 -7.34
CA VAL A 103 -4.59 9.47 -6.85
C VAL A 103 -5.58 9.92 -7.92
N PRO A 104 -6.87 10.13 -7.58
CA PRO A 104 -7.83 10.61 -8.55
C PRO A 104 -7.36 11.97 -9.07
N THR A 105 -7.15 12.08 -10.39
CA THR A 105 -6.51 13.23 -11.03
C THR A 105 -7.44 14.45 -11.10
N ASP A 106 -8.75 14.24 -11.04
CA ASP A 106 -9.77 15.28 -11.24
C ASP A 106 -10.30 15.88 -9.92
N LEU A 107 -9.59 15.71 -8.80
CA LEU A 107 -10.01 16.33 -7.55
C LEU A 107 -9.75 17.85 -7.61
N PRO A 108 -10.63 18.69 -7.07
CA PRO A 108 -10.41 20.12 -7.08
C PRO A 108 -9.26 20.52 -6.14
N GLY A 109 -8.51 21.56 -6.48
CA GLY A 109 -7.32 22.00 -5.75
C GLY A 109 -6.11 21.10 -5.98
N LEU A 110 -4.98 21.42 -5.34
CA LEU A 110 -3.71 20.71 -5.48
C LEU A 110 -3.49 19.76 -4.31
N SER A 111 -2.80 18.64 -4.50
CA SER A 111 -2.19 17.92 -3.38
C SER A 111 -1.11 18.78 -2.72
N VAL A 112 -0.74 18.44 -1.49
CA VAL A 112 0.34 19.13 -0.77
C VAL A 112 1.66 19.09 -1.55
N SER A 113 1.98 17.97 -2.21
CA SER A 113 3.16 17.83 -3.05
C SER A 113 3.10 18.69 -4.31
N GLU A 114 1.93 18.78 -4.96
CA GLU A 114 1.74 19.64 -6.14
C GLU A 114 1.85 21.12 -5.77
N ALA A 115 1.23 21.53 -4.65
CA ALA A 115 1.35 22.90 -4.14
C ALA A 115 2.79 23.25 -3.73
N ALA A 116 3.52 22.30 -3.12
CA ALA A 116 4.92 22.45 -2.76
C ALA A 116 5.80 22.67 -4.00
N ALA A 117 5.61 21.83 -5.02
CA ALA A 117 6.32 21.95 -6.29
C ALA A 117 6.03 23.29 -6.99
N GLN A 118 4.75 23.70 -7.03
CA GLN A 118 4.35 24.95 -7.68
C GLN A 118 4.88 26.20 -6.95
N LEU A 119 4.96 26.15 -5.62
CA LEU A 119 5.46 27.28 -4.81
C LEU A 119 6.98 27.22 -4.56
N GLY A 120 7.68 26.19 -5.06
CA GLY A 120 9.13 26.02 -4.85
C GLY A 120 9.51 25.83 -3.37
N VAL A 121 8.65 25.22 -2.56
CA VAL A 121 8.86 24.99 -1.13
C VAL A 121 8.73 23.52 -0.77
N THR A 122 9.08 23.15 0.46
CA THR A 122 8.87 21.78 0.96
C THR A 122 7.40 21.52 1.31
N ALA A 123 6.98 20.26 1.28
CA ALA A 123 5.64 19.85 1.75
C ALA A 123 5.37 20.28 3.20
N GLN A 124 6.39 20.27 4.05
CA GLN A 124 6.30 20.75 5.42
C GLN A 124 5.96 22.25 5.50
N ALA A 125 6.53 23.07 4.61
CA ALA A 125 6.21 24.49 4.53
C ALA A 125 4.75 24.72 4.11
N ILE A 126 4.18 23.85 3.26
CA ILE A 126 2.75 23.90 2.90
C ILE A 126 1.88 23.57 4.11
N TYR A 127 2.17 22.50 4.85
CA TYR A 127 1.44 22.18 6.09
C TYR A 127 1.48 23.32 7.11
N LEU A 128 2.64 23.97 7.25
CA LEU A 128 2.79 25.13 8.14
C LEU A 128 2.00 26.36 7.65
N LYS A 129 1.91 26.58 6.34
CA LYS A 129 1.08 27.66 5.77
C LYS A 129 -0.41 27.38 5.97
N LEU A 130 -0.86 26.13 5.79
CA LEU A 130 -2.24 25.69 6.07
C LEU A 130 -2.61 25.89 7.55
N SER A 131 -1.75 25.45 8.48
CA SER A 131 -2.04 25.59 9.91
C SER A 131 -2.04 27.04 10.39
N ARG A 132 -1.32 27.92 9.71
CA ARG A 132 -1.29 29.37 9.96
C ARG A 132 -2.37 30.14 9.20
N GLY A 133 -3.29 29.45 8.50
CA GLY A 133 -4.36 30.08 7.72
C GLY A 133 -3.87 30.86 6.49
N LYS A 134 -2.60 30.72 6.08
CA LYS A 134 -2.02 31.42 4.92
C LYS A 134 -2.35 30.75 3.59
N LEU A 135 -2.91 29.55 3.63
CA LEU A 135 -3.40 28.81 2.48
C LEU A 135 -4.73 28.16 2.87
N ALA A 136 -5.67 28.13 1.95
CA ALA A 136 -6.91 27.39 2.12
C ALA A 136 -6.66 25.89 1.86
N GLY A 137 -7.15 25.05 2.75
CA GLY A 137 -7.09 23.60 2.61
C GLY A 137 -8.40 22.94 2.99
N ARG A 138 -8.87 22.02 2.15
CA ARG A 138 -10.03 21.17 2.45
C ARG A 138 -9.71 19.69 2.29
N THR A 139 -10.43 18.89 3.05
CA THR A 139 -10.51 17.45 2.80
C THR A 139 -11.61 17.23 1.77
N VAL A 140 -11.30 16.55 0.66
CA VAL A 140 -12.30 16.07 -0.29
C VAL A 140 -12.51 14.59 -0.03
N GLU A 141 -13.75 14.20 0.25
CA GLU A 141 -14.16 12.81 0.39
C GLU A 141 -14.76 12.30 -0.92
N LEU A 142 -14.31 11.13 -1.38
CA LEU A 142 -14.89 10.46 -2.54
C LEU A 142 -16.07 9.57 -2.13
N PRO A 143 -16.96 9.22 -3.08
CA PRO A 143 -18.06 8.28 -2.86
C PRO A 143 -17.61 6.89 -2.36
N ASP A 144 -16.33 6.53 -2.55
CA ASP A 144 -15.73 5.29 -2.06
C ASP A 144 -15.11 5.40 -0.66
N GLY A 145 -15.35 6.51 0.05
CA GLY A 145 -14.87 6.77 1.41
C GLY A 145 -13.41 7.22 1.51
N ARG A 146 -12.70 7.43 0.40
CA ARG A 146 -11.33 7.97 0.42
C ARG A 146 -11.35 9.47 0.69
N SER A 147 -10.47 9.93 1.58
CA SER A 147 -10.27 11.34 1.90
C SER A 147 -8.93 11.84 1.40
N TYR A 148 -8.91 13.00 0.73
CA TYR A 148 -7.70 13.64 0.20
C TYR A 148 -7.60 15.08 0.68
N LYS A 149 -6.41 15.48 1.15
CA LYS A 149 -6.11 16.88 1.46
C LYS A 149 -5.82 17.65 0.16
N ARG A 150 -6.55 18.74 -0.06
CA ARG A 150 -6.43 19.62 -1.23
C ARG A 150 -6.16 21.06 -0.80
N VAL A 151 -5.21 21.70 -1.46
CA VAL A 151 -4.69 23.04 -1.22
C VAL A 151 -5.15 23.97 -2.34
N PHE A 152 -5.63 25.15 -1.98
CA PHE A 152 -6.13 26.16 -2.91
C PHE A 152 -5.23 27.39 -2.81
N LEU A 153 -4.52 27.70 -3.88
CA LEU A 153 -3.52 28.77 -3.91
C LEU A 153 -4.13 30.16 -4.18
N ASN A 154 -5.33 30.22 -4.79
CA ASN A 154 -5.97 31.44 -5.29
C ASN A 154 -7.37 31.71 -4.71
N GLU A 155 -7.79 31.01 -3.64
CA GLU A 155 -8.95 31.47 -2.88
C GLU A 155 -8.45 32.58 -1.95
N ASP A 156 -8.91 33.80 -2.22
CA ASP A 156 -8.65 34.99 -1.41
C ASP A 156 -8.99 34.69 0.06
N PRO A 157 -8.04 34.82 1.01
CA PRO A 157 -8.29 34.51 2.42
C PRO A 157 -9.43 35.34 3.05
N ASP A 158 -9.89 36.41 2.39
CA ASP A 158 -11.00 37.26 2.83
C ASP A 158 -12.38 36.89 2.24
N ALA A 159 -12.50 35.87 1.38
CA ALA A 159 -13.76 35.58 0.67
C ALA A 159 -14.79 34.70 1.40
N ARG A 160 -14.60 34.32 2.68
CA ARG A 160 -15.56 33.46 3.43
C ARG A 160 -15.72 33.76 4.93
N LEU A 161 -15.73 35.04 5.31
CA LEU A 161 -16.33 35.46 6.59
C LEU A 161 -17.75 36.01 6.46
N ASP A 162 -18.37 35.99 5.28
CA ASP A 162 -19.77 36.40 5.12
C ASP A 162 -20.68 35.23 4.71
N ARG A 163 -21.66 34.98 5.61
CA ARG A 163 -22.90 34.21 5.47
C ARG A 163 -22.90 32.75 5.95
N ALA A 164 -22.87 32.60 7.27
CA ALA A 164 -23.96 31.92 7.96
C ALA A 164 -24.63 32.95 8.88
N GLU A 165 -25.92 33.17 8.66
CA GLU A 165 -26.74 34.26 9.19
C GLU A 165 -26.78 34.31 10.72
N SER A 166 -26.64 35.50 11.28
CA SER A 166 -27.10 35.85 12.61
C SER A 166 -28.60 36.21 12.54
N ALA A 167 -29.47 35.34 13.05
CA ALA A 167 -30.77 35.67 13.63
C ALA A 167 -31.18 34.43 14.44
N ALA A 168 -31.49 34.46 15.73
CA ALA A 168 -32.07 35.53 16.52
C ALA A 168 -31.54 35.51 17.96
N ASP A 169 -31.49 36.70 18.52
CA ASP A 169 -31.76 37.06 19.92
C ASP A 169 -32.22 35.89 20.82
N ASN A 170 -31.39 35.59 21.82
CA ASN A 170 -31.88 35.11 23.11
C ASN A 170 -31.05 35.84 24.17
N ASP A 171 -31.57 36.99 24.59
CA ASP A 171 -31.10 37.78 25.72
C ASP A 171 -31.26 36.97 27.02
N PRO A 172 -30.18 36.62 27.74
CA PRO A 172 -30.29 36.01 29.05
C PRO A 172 -30.19 37.09 30.13
N THR A 173 -31.10 37.02 31.09
CA THR A 173 -31.11 37.64 32.43
C THR A 173 -31.58 39.09 32.59
N ALA A 174 -32.87 39.23 32.95
CA ALA A 174 -33.28 40.08 34.05
C ALA A 174 -34.08 39.25 35.07
N SER A 175 -33.53 39.06 36.26
CA SER A 175 -34.25 38.80 37.52
C SER A 175 -34.01 40.01 38.42
N PRO A 176 -34.86 40.33 39.42
CA PRO A 176 -35.94 39.53 40.02
C PRO A 176 -37.36 40.02 39.67
#